data_AF-A0A0G4GI71-F1
#
_entry.id   AF-A0A0G4GI71-F1
#
_cell.length_a   1.000
_cell.length_b   1.000
_cell.length_c   1.000
_cell.angle_alpha   90.00
_cell.angle_beta   90.00
_cell.angle_gamma   90.00
#
_symmetry.space_group_name_H-M   'P 1'
#
loop_
_entity.id
_entity.type
_entity.pdbx_description
1 polymer ?
#
loop_
_entity_poly.entity_id
_entity_poly.type
_entity_poly.pdbx_seq_one_letter_code
_entity_poly.pdbx_strand_id
1 'polypeptide(L)'
;MLEGGAAAAAGGQPSDAQPHPAPRTGRHSFDRSLHKANAALLAIENAARTARQQLQTKAEAIKVLIESTGGKLELTGGIDGEVEVNVGGRVVGVSRKGLMLDQLRRTYFAHLLLYCVDALPRDEEGRPFLDADSSYVKWLSDEMALVEGADAQGEEHEIELDDTQKEDPSYSFHQELFLTQTTLEIDTPSDNTHMDTRGAAEGNKEGGNKVRAAGEGAGDGGGEGGVMDKISKYVEGYKRAVAELKGAAGELEEFGKAMGPFLRAEDGSAHEVKTVTVLRKRVSTTDATLSQLGTDNLLYKRFSSEIVQGDVPIRQTSVEHFTKVVDFARRLRQEKRPGALVKKPSAKPRYIAQLKKDVEMYGLKMEDIHRPPAPFLTFEETQEVLPRYPTPRPNSSTVRRVTVVTSARWWTSGAYSPPTKVPIPTARQKVMVAGRDASIKVGNANKRGKMAIGCGYLWLCDGSPGPADDVRSMYQWVAKEDLPASYLGVTHDNGDGTLAGDWYCNAKEIAIYHVKSG
;
A
#
# COMPACT_ATOMS: atom_id res chain seq x y z
N MET A 1 -43.21 -119.16 -0.77
CA MET A 1 -43.15 -119.59 0.64
C MET A 1 -42.07 -118.79 1.31
N LEU A 2 -42.25 -117.96 2.34
CA LEU A 2 -43.36 -117.46 3.15
C LEU A 2 -42.85 -116.06 3.60
N GLU A 3 -43.52 -114.97 3.25
CA GLU A 3 -44.52 -114.23 4.04
C GLU A 3 -44.02 -113.43 5.26
N GLY A 4 -44.48 -112.17 5.29
CA GLY A 4 -44.71 -111.33 6.47
C GLY A 4 -43.52 -110.49 6.94
N GLY A 5 -43.57 -109.17 7.12
CA GLY A 5 -44.68 -108.21 7.12
C GLY A 5 -44.32 -107.03 8.04
N ALA A 6 -44.45 -105.80 7.51
CA ALA A 6 -44.67 -104.49 8.16
C ALA A 6 -43.76 -104.01 9.33
N ALA A 7 -43.14 -102.82 9.19
CA ALA A 7 -43.75 -101.53 9.60
C ALA A 7 -42.76 -100.33 9.54
N ALA A 8 -43.31 -99.23 9.04
CA ALA A 8 -42.94 -97.80 9.03
C ALA A 8 -41.84 -97.25 9.98
N ALA A 9 -41.02 -96.30 9.48
CA ALA A 9 -41.20 -94.84 9.67
C ALA A 9 -39.87 -94.04 9.54
N ALA A 10 -39.95 -92.88 8.87
CA ALA A 10 -39.09 -91.68 8.94
C ALA A 10 -37.57 -91.85 8.65
N GLY A 11 -36.96 -91.24 7.63
CA GLY A 11 -37.10 -89.86 7.19
C GLY A 11 -36.08 -88.97 7.92
N GLY A 12 -34.85 -88.86 7.39
CA GLY A 12 -33.84 -87.92 7.91
C GLY A 12 -32.43 -88.12 7.33
N GLN A 13 -32.09 -87.38 6.27
CA GLN A 13 -30.71 -87.13 5.86
C GLN A 13 -30.03 -86.21 6.89
N PRO A 14 -28.79 -86.48 7.34
CA PRO A 14 -28.01 -85.50 8.07
C PRO A 14 -27.40 -84.49 7.08
N SER A 15 -27.84 -83.23 7.19
CA SER A 15 -27.28 -82.09 6.47
C SER A 15 -25.94 -81.68 7.08
N ASP A 16 -24.91 -81.57 6.24
CA ASP A 16 -23.68 -80.83 6.52
C ASP A 16 -24.02 -79.38 6.91
N ALA A 17 -23.94 -79.07 8.19
CA ALA A 17 -24.02 -77.71 8.70
C ALA A 17 -22.59 -77.15 8.87
N GLN A 18 -22.22 -76.23 7.98
CA GLN A 18 -21.01 -75.41 8.11
C GLN A 18 -20.96 -74.67 9.46
N PRO A 19 -19.79 -74.53 10.10
CA PRO A 19 -19.65 -73.70 11.29
C PRO A 19 -19.88 -72.22 10.93
N HIS A 20 -20.87 -71.60 11.55
CA HIS A 20 -21.11 -70.16 11.46
C HIS A 20 -19.88 -69.38 11.96
N PRO A 21 -19.36 -68.39 11.21
CA PRO A 21 -18.27 -67.55 11.68
C PRO A 21 -18.76 -66.69 12.86
N ALA A 22 -18.09 -66.81 14.00
CA ALA A 22 -18.36 -66.00 15.18
C ALA A 22 -18.27 -64.49 14.85
N PRO A 23 -19.16 -63.65 15.38
CA PRO A 23 -19.15 -62.21 15.12
C PRO A 23 -17.85 -61.59 15.64
N ARG A 24 -17.03 -61.06 14.73
CA ARG A 24 -15.84 -60.27 15.04
C ARG A 24 -16.26 -58.83 15.38
N THR A 25 -16.75 -58.62 16.58
CA THR A 25 -17.24 -57.32 17.05
C THR A 25 -16.09 -56.35 17.30
N GLY A 26 -16.16 -55.13 16.74
CA GLY A 26 -15.45 -53.93 17.21
C GLY A 26 -14.01 -53.65 16.71
N ARG A 27 -13.22 -54.65 16.30
CA ARG A 27 -11.81 -54.43 15.95
C ARG A 27 -11.62 -53.60 14.67
N HIS A 28 -12.36 -53.90 13.61
CA HIS A 28 -12.26 -53.17 12.33
C HIS A 28 -12.73 -51.72 12.43
N SER A 29 -13.70 -51.41 13.30
CA SER A 29 -14.13 -50.02 13.54
C SER A 29 -13.11 -49.23 14.34
N PHE A 30 -12.46 -49.85 15.33
CA PHE A 30 -11.38 -49.21 16.09
C PHE A 30 -10.15 -48.95 15.22
N ASP A 31 -9.69 -49.95 14.48
CA ASP A 31 -8.53 -49.83 13.58
C ASP A 31 -8.75 -48.75 12.51
N ARG A 32 -9.99 -48.63 11.99
CA ARG A 32 -10.36 -47.57 11.06
C ARG A 32 -10.31 -46.18 11.70
N SER A 33 -10.77 -46.04 12.94
CA SER A 33 -10.72 -44.76 13.67
C SER A 33 -9.28 -44.37 14.03
N LEU A 34 -8.45 -45.33 14.45
CA LEU A 34 -7.04 -45.11 14.72
C LEU A 34 -6.26 -44.72 13.46
N HIS A 35 -6.53 -45.38 12.33
CA HIS A 35 -5.92 -45.04 11.05
C HIS A 35 -6.29 -43.61 10.60
N LYS A 36 -7.56 -43.21 10.77
CA LYS A 36 -8.00 -41.83 10.51
C LYS A 36 -7.31 -40.80 11.41
N ALA A 37 -7.18 -41.11 12.70
CA ALA A 37 -6.48 -40.23 13.64
C ALA A 37 -5.00 -40.05 13.28
N ASN A 38 -4.30 -41.15 12.96
CA ASN A 38 -2.90 -41.09 12.51
C ASN A 38 -2.74 -40.33 11.19
N ALA A 39 -3.66 -40.52 10.24
CA ALA A 39 -3.66 -39.75 8.99
C ALA A 39 -3.87 -38.25 9.23
N ALA A 40 -4.76 -37.88 10.16
CA ALA A 40 -4.98 -36.49 10.53
C ALA A 40 -3.74 -35.86 11.21
N LEU A 41 -3.07 -36.59 12.09
CA LEU A 41 -1.82 -36.12 12.73
C LEU A 41 -0.69 -35.92 11.71
N LEU A 42 -0.52 -36.86 10.77
CA LEU A 42 0.45 -36.70 9.67
C LEU A 42 0.12 -35.50 8.78
N ALA A 43 -1.17 -35.24 8.51
CA ALA A 43 -1.59 -34.06 7.76
C ALA A 43 -1.26 -32.76 8.51
N ILE A 44 -1.44 -32.71 9.83
CA ILE A 44 -1.07 -31.55 10.66
C ILE A 44 0.45 -31.34 10.65
N GLU A 45 1.24 -32.41 10.80
CA GLU A 45 2.71 -32.32 10.77
C GLU A 45 3.22 -31.80 9.43
N ASN A 46 2.69 -32.33 8.33
CA ASN A 46 3.03 -31.86 6.98
C ASN A 46 2.59 -30.40 6.76
N ALA A 47 1.39 -30.02 7.23
CA ALA A 47 0.94 -28.63 7.15
C ALA A 47 1.84 -27.68 7.95
N ALA A 48 2.29 -28.09 9.15
CA ALA A 48 3.22 -27.32 9.96
C ALA A 48 4.60 -27.17 9.28
N ARG A 49 5.11 -28.23 8.64
CA ARG A 49 6.36 -28.18 7.87
C ARG A 49 6.25 -27.21 6.69
N THR A 50 5.15 -27.27 5.93
CA THR A 50 4.87 -26.34 4.83
C THR A 50 4.74 -24.91 5.33
N ALA A 51 4.04 -24.68 6.44
CA ALA A 51 3.90 -23.37 7.06
C ALA A 51 5.26 -22.77 7.48
N ARG A 52 6.15 -23.58 8.06
CA ARG A 52 7.52 -23.15 8.40
C ARG A 52 8.32 -22.75 7.16
N GLN A 53 8.23 -23.52 6.08
CA GLN A 53 8.90 -23.19 4.82
C GLN A 53 8.36 -21.87 4.24
N GLN A 54 7.04 -21.66 4.23
CA GLN A 54 6.44 -20.41 3.78
C GLN A 54 6.89 -19.21 4.62
N LEU A 55 7.02 -19.38 5.94
CA LEU A 55 7.51 -18.34 6.83
C LEU A 55 8.97 -17.97 6.51
N GLN A 56 9.83 -18.97 6.30
CA GLN A 56 11.22 -18.78 5.91
C GLN A 56 11.34 -18.07 4.56
N THR A 57 10.56 -18.49 3.56
CA THR A 57 10.53 -17.82 2.24
C THR A 57 10.11 -16.37 2.36
N LYS A 58 9.11 -16.06 3.21
CA LYS A 58 8.68 -14.67 3.45
C LYS A 58 9.72 -13.85 4.19
N ALA A 59 10.35 -14.42 5.21
CA ALA A 59 11.42 -13.75 5.94
C ALA A 59 12.60 -13.41 5.01
N GLU A 60 12.97 -14.34 4.13
CA GLU A 60 14.01 -14.08 3.12
C GLU A 60 13.56 -13.02 2.11
N ALA A 61 12.30 -13.04 1.68
CA ALA A 61 11.76 -12.00 0.80
C ALA A 61 11.77 -10.60 1.46
N ILE A 62 11.48 -10.51 2.76
CA ILE A 62 11.58 -9.27 3.53
C ILE A 62 13.03 -8.82 3.65
N LYS A 63 13.96 -9.74 3.91
CA LYS A 63 15.38 -9.43 3.94
C LYS A 63 15.87 -8.87 2.60
N VAL A 64 15.48 -9.50 1.50
CA VAL A 64 15.75 -9.00 0.15
C VAL A 64 15.11 -7.63 -0.07
N LEU A 65 13.89 -7.40 0.45
CA LEU A 65 13.24 -6.10 0.38
C LEU A 65 14.04 -5.01 1.12
N ILE A 66 14.51 -5.29 2.34
CA ILE A 66 15.36 -4.39 3.13
C ILE A 66 16.65 -4.05 2.36
N GLU A 67 17.32 -5.06 1.82
CA GLU A 67 18.54 -4.86 1.04
C GLU A 67 18.26 -4.05 -0.25
N SER A 68 17.12 -4.29 -0.90
CA SER A 68 16.71 -3.56 -2.11
C SER A 68 16.34 -2.10 -1.85
N THR A 69 15.80 -1.79 -0.66
CA THR A 69 15.57 -0.40 -0.21
C THR A 69 16.81 0.24 0.38
N GLY A 70 17.98 -0.41 0.26
CA GLY A 70 19.26 0.10 0.75
C GLY A 70 19.39 0.10 2.28
N GLY A 71 18.43 -0.53 2.98
CA GLY A 71 18.46 -0.70 4.42
C GLY A 71 19.43 -1.80 4.84
N LYS A 72 19.89 -1.70 6.08
CA LYS A 72 20.63 -2.74 6.79
C LYS A 72 19.76 -3.38 7.86
N LEU A 73 20.00 -4.66 8.12
CA LEU A 73 19.37 -5.39 9.23
C LEU A 73 19.89 -4.94 10.60
N GLU A 74 21.09 -4.36 10.64
CA GLU A 74 21.74 -3.89 11.85
C GLU A 74 21.84 -2.36 11.84
N LEU A 75 21.74 -1.75 13.03
CA LEU A 75 21.89 -0.31 13.21
C LEU A 75 23.26 0.12 12.67
N THR A 76 23.29 1.20 11.87
CA THR A 76 24.55 1.70 11.33
C THR A 76 25.31 2.46 12.40
N GLY A 77 26.23 1.77 13.08
CA GLY A 77 27.02 2.29 14.20
C GLY A 77 26.28 2.18 15.54
N GLY A 78 26.88 2.65 16.63
CA GLY A 78 26.26 2.64 17.96
C GLY A 78 25.17 3.71 18.13
N ILE A 79 24.40 3.63 19.22
CA ILE A 79 23.36 4.60 19.60
C ILE A 79 23.92 5.96 20.04
N ASP A 80 25.21 6.01 20.36
CA ASP A 80 25.91 7.23 20.75
C ASP A 80 26.49 7.96 19.54
N GLY A 81 26.58 9.29 19.67
CA GLY A 81 27.18 10.18 18.67
C GLY A 81 26.18 10.75 17.66
N GLU A 82 26.73 11.31 16.58
CA GLU A 82 25.96 12.02 15.56
C GLU A 82 26.17 11.37 14.18
N VAL A 83 25.15 11.42 13.35
CA VAL A 83 25.24 11.16 11.91
C VAL A 83 25.53 12.49 11.21
N GLU A 84 26.76 12.68 10.75
CA GLU A 84 27.10 13.81 9.90
C GLU A 84 26.56 13.59 8.49
N VAL A 85 25.61 14.42 8.07
CA VAL A 85 24.96 14.34 6.76
C VAL A 85 25.04 15.69 6.03
N ASN A 86 25.41 15.66 4.75
CA ASN A 86 25.33 16.83 3.89
C ASN A 86 23.90 16.97 3.36
N VAL A 87 23.18 17.98 3.85
CA VAL A 87 21.82 18.30 3.44
C VAL A 87 21.86 19.51 2.53
N GLY A 88 21.56 19.30 1.25
CA GLY A 88 21.41 20.40 0.28
C GLY A 88 22.63 21.33 0.15
N GLY A 89 23.84 20.87 0.55
CA GLY A 89 25.09 21.65 0.52
C GLY A 89 25.57 22.14 1.89
N ARG A 90 24.88 21.80 2.98
CA ARG A 90 25.29 22.09 4.36
C ARG A 90 25.42 20.81 5.16
N VAL A 91 26.50 20.69 5.91
CA VAL A 91 26.67 19.57 6.84
C VAL A 91 25.87 19.85 8.10
N VAL A 92 25.06 18.87 8.51
CA VAL A 92 24.28 18.87 9.75
C VAL A 92 24.65 17.59 10.51
N GLY A 93 24.95 17.71 11.80
CA GLY A 93 25.11 16.57 12.70
C GLY A 93 23.75 16.24 13.31
N VAL A 94 23.27 15.02 13.12
CA VAL A 94 21.99 14.55 13.67
C VAL A 94 22.25 13.57 14.79
N SER A 95 21.77 13.88 16.00
CA SER A 95 21.96 13.02 17.18
C SER A 95 21.28 11.66 16.99
N ARG A 96 22.06 10.58 17.13
CA ARG A 96 21.51 9.22 17.09
C ARG A 96 20.61 8.93 18.28
N LYS A 97 20.98 9.43 19.46
CA LYS A 97 20.15 9.32 20.66
C LYS A 97 18.80 10.00 20.46
N GLY A 98 18.79 11.19 19.84
CA GLY A 98 17.57 11.93 19.52
C GLY A 98 16.65 11.17 18.57
N LEU A 99 17.23 10.48 17.57
CA LEU A 99 16.46 9.63 16.65
C LEU A 99 15.81 8.43 17.35
N MET A 100 16.30 8.03 18.52
CA MET A 100 15.77 6.92 19.32
C MET A 100 14.66 7.33 20.30
N LEU A 101 14.38 8.63 20.45
CA LEU A 101 13.33 9.13 21.32
C LEU A 101 11.94 8.70 20.82
N ASP A 102 10.99 8.56 21.74
CA ASP A 102 9.63 8.06 21.47
C ASP A 102 8.93 8.72 20.29
N GLN A 103 9.09 10.03 20.14
CA GLN A 103 8.45 10.82 19.08
C GLN A 103 9.06 10.57 17.69
N LEU A 104 10.33 10.16 17.62
CA LEU A 104 11.09 10.10 16.38
C LEU A 104 11.46 8.68 15.94
N ARG A 105 11.63 7.74 16.86
CA ARG A 105 12.08 6.37 16.54
C ARG A 105 11.20 5.65 15.54
N ARG A 106 9.92 6.02 15.45
CA ARG A 106 8.94 5.46 14.52
C ARG A 106 8.74 6.29 13.25
N THR A 107 9.69 7.17 12.93
CA THR A 107 9.59 8.04 11.75
C THR A 107 10.45 7.54 10.60
N TYR A 108 10.07 7.90 9.37
CA TYR A 108 10.89 7.65 8.19
C TYR A 108 12.27 8.31 8.30
N PHE A 109 12.37 9.47 8.94
CA PHE A 109 13.66 10.14 9.15
C PHE A 109 14.63 9.30 9.99
N ALA A 110 14.16 8.76 11.12
CA ALA A 110 14.97 7.91 11.98
C ALA A 110 15.41 6.64 11.25
N HIS A 111 14.49 5.97 10.55
CA HIS A 111 14.81 4.77 9.77
C HIS A 111 15.81 5.05 8.65
N LEU A 112 15.65 6.16 7.93
CA LEU A 112 16.56 6.56 6.87
C LEU A 112 17.99 6.75 7.40
N LEU A 113 18.16 7.48 8.50
CA LEU A 113 19.47 7.84 9.03
C LEU A 113 20.13 6.74 9.88
N LEU A 114 19.36 5.84 10.48
CA LEU A 114 19.90 4.75 11.30
C LEU A 114 20.16 3.47 10.50
N TYR A 115 19.31 3.13 9.53
CA TYR A 115 19.43 1.88 8.78
C TYR A 115 19.83 2.05 7.32
N CYS A 116 19.54 3.20 6.69
CA CYS A 116 19.71 3.38 5.25
C CYS A 116 20.77 4.44 4.88
N VAL A 117 21.51 4.98 5.85
CA VAL A 117 22.47 6.07 5.63
C VAL A 117 23.55 5.72 4.61
N ASP A 118 23.92 4.44 4.50
CA ASP A 118 24.92 3.99 3.55
C ASP A 118 24.41 3.89 2.10
N ALA A 119 23.10 3.77 1.95
CA ALA A 119 22.42 3.81 0.66
C ALA A 119 22.15 5.23 0.17
N LEU A 120 22.46 6.26 0.96
CA LEU A 120 22.45 7.64 0.49
C LEU A 120 23.61 7.88 -0.51
N PRO A 121 23.43 8.77 -1.50
CA PRO A 121 24.53 9.29 -2.30
C PRO A 121 25.63 9.87 -1.43
N ARG A 122 26.87 9.97 -1.95
CA ARG A 122 27.97 10.62 -1.24
C ARG A 122 28.34 11.94 -1.91
N ASP A 123 28.66 12.94 -1.10
CA ASP A 123 29.28 14.17 -1.60
C ASP A 123 30.75 13.96 -1.97
N GLU A 124 31.40 15.02 -2.45
CA GLU A 124 32.81 15.03 -2.87
C GLU A 124 33.78 14.63 -1.73
N GLU A 125 33.35 14.82 -0.47
CA GLU A 125 34.11 14.47 0.73
C GLU A 125 33.75 13.08 1.27
N GLY A 126 32.90 12.33 0.58
CA GLY A 126 32.50 10.97 0.97
C GLY A 126 31.41 10.91 2.04
N ARG A 127 30.79 12.04 2.41
CA ARG A 127 29.73 12.11 3.42
C ARG A 127 28.38 11.71 2.82
N PRO A 128 27.47 11.08 3.59
CA PRO A 128 26.11 10.81 3.12
C PRO A 128 25.44 12.13 2.74
N PHE A 129 24.74 12.14 1.61
CA PHE A 129 24.05 13.29 1.07
C PHE A 129 22.54 13.07 1.11
N LEU A 130 21.83 13.99 1.75
CA LEU A 130 20.38 14.05 1.78
C LEU A 130 19.90 15.20 0.88
N ASP A 131 19.21 14.86 -0.20
CA ASP A 131 18.70 15.84 -1.17
C ASP A 131 17.44 16.55 -0.65
N ALA A 132 17.55 17.29 0.46
CA ALA A 132 16.46 17.99 1.12
C ALA A 132 16.80 19.48 1.36
N ASP A 133 15.83 20.26 1.86
CA ASP A 133 16.12 21.63 2.30
C ASP A 133 16.96 21.64 3.58
N SER A 134 18.12 22.29 3.51
CA SER A 134 19.06 22.35 4.63
C SER A 134 18.52 23.11 5.85
N SER A 135 17.59 24.05 5.63
CA SER A 135 17.04 24.89 6.71
C SER A 135 16.04 24.09 7.54
N TYR A 136 15.22 23.27 6.87
CA TYR A 136 14.32 22.33 7.54
C TYR A 136 15.10 21.31 8.38
N VAL A 137 16.08 20.61 7.80
CA VAL A 137 16.80 19.55 8.55
C VAL A 137 17.65 20.14 9.68
N LYS A 138 18.20 21.34 9.49
CA LYS A 138 18.85 22.06 10.59
C LYS A 138 17.86 22.37 11.72
N TRP A 139 16.68 22.90 11.39
CA TRP A 139 15.65 23.18 12.40
C TRP A 139 15.24 21.90 13.13
N LEU A 140 14.97 20.81 12.41
CA LEU A 140 14.60 19.52 13.02
C LEU A 140 15.71 19.01 13.95
N SER A 141 16.98 19.15 13.56
CA SER A 141 18.11 18.80 14.42
C SER A 141 18.20 19.66 15.68
N ASP A 142 17.87 20.95 15.59
CA ASP A 142 17.83 21.85 16.75
C ASP A 142 16.65 21.45 17.68
N GLU A 143 15.48 21.11 17.14
CA GLU A 143 14.33 20.59 17.91
C GLU A 143 14.64 19.27 18.61
N MET A 144 15.33 18.36 17.94
CA MET A 144 15.78 17.09 18.55
C MET A 144 16.63 17.32 19.80
N ALA A 145 17.53 18.31 19.77
CA ALA A 145 18.34 18.66 20.92
C ALA A 145 17.49 19.23 22.08
N LEU A 146 16.39 19.93 21.77
CA LEU A 146 15.44 20.39 22.77
C LEU A 146 14.65 19.23 23.40
N VAL A 147 14.18 18.27 22.59
CA VAL A 147 13.50 17.07 23.12
C VAL A 147 14.44 16.26 24.01
N GLU A 148 15.70 16.06 23.60
CA GLU A 148 16.68 15.38 24.44
C GLU A 148 16.93 16.11 25.77
N GLY A 149 16.99 17.43 25.74
CA GLY A 149 17.15 18.26 26.93
C GLY A 149 15.94 18.15 27.86
N ALA A 150 14.73 18.19 27.30
CA ALA A 150 13.47 18.05 28.04
C ALA A 150 13.32 16.65 28.66
N ASP A 151 13.60 15.59 27.89
CA ASP A 151 13.60 14.20 28.38
C ASP A 151 14.55 14.00 29.56
N ALA A 152 15.75 14.58 29.49
CA ALA A 152 16.71 14.55 30.60
C ALA A 152 16.23 15.30 31.85
N GLN A 153 15.31 16.24 31.71
CA GLN A 153 14.70 17.02 32.80
C GLN A 153 13.35 16.44 33.25
N GLY A 154 12.83 15.41 32.57
CA GLY A 154 11.49 14.87 32.81
C GLY A 154 10.36 15.79 32.33
N GLU A 155 10.64 16.67 31.37
CA GLU A 155 9.68 17.57 30.72
C GLU A 155 9.28 17.02 29.35
N GLU A 156 8.08 17.39 28.88
CA GLU A 156 7.61 17.06 27.54
C GLU A 156 7.90 18.22 26.58
N HIS A 157 8.51 17.94 25.43
CA HIS A 157 8.70 18.89 24.33
C HIS A 157 8.20 18.26 23.05
N GLU A 158 7.29 18.92 22.35
CA GLU A 158 6.70 18.42 21.11
C GLU A 158 7.37 19.04 19.88
N ILE A 159 7.67 18.23 18.87
CA ILE A 159 8.24 18.70 17.61
C ILE A 159 7.12 19.20 16.69
N GLU A 160 6.78 20.48 16.81
CA GLU A 160 5.79 21.14 15.95
C GLU A 160 6.36 22.32 15.17
N LEU A 161 5.88 22.48 13.93
CA LEU A 161 6.16 23.68 13.15
C LEU A 161 5.39 24.89 13.71
N ASP A 162 6.07 26.04 13.79
CA ASP A 162 5.41 27.32 14.05
C ASP A 162 4.53 27.78 12.87
N ASP A 163 3.69 28.79 13.08
CA ASP A 163 2.77 29.29 12.04
C ASP A 163 3.48 29.77 10.78
N THR A 164 4.67 30.37 10.91
CA THR A 164 5.46 30.85 9.77
C THR A 164 6.06 29.68 9.00
N GLN A 165 6.53 28.64 9.69
CA GLN A 165 7.07 27.43 9.09
C GLN A 165 5.96 26.59 8.43
N LYS A 166 4.77 26.51 9.02
CA LYS A 166 3.59 25.83 8.43
C LYS A 166 3.19 26.43 7.08
N GLU A 167 3.35 27.74 6.92
CA GLU A 167 3.11 28.44 5.64
C GLU A 167 4.21 28.19 4.60
N ASP A 168 5.40 27.74 5.01
CA ASP A 168 6.51 27.45 4.12
C ASP A 168 6.37 26.04 3.49
N PRO A 169 6.22 25.94 2.16
CA PRO A 169 6.14 24.65 1.46
C PRO A 169 7.36 23.75 1.64
N SER A 170 8.54 24.32 1.88
CA SER A 170 9.74 23.53 2.14
C SER A 170 9.62 22.83 3.50
N TYR A 171 9.15 23.52 4.53
CA TYR A 171 9.01 22.94 5.87
C TYR A 171 7.84 21.95 5.93
N SER A 172 6.65 22.37 5.50
CA SER A 172 5.46 21.52 5.54
C SER A 172 5.62 20.22 4.75
N PHE A 173 6.24 20.25 3.57
CA PHE A 173 6.48 19.05 2.78
C PHE A 173 7.43 18.07 3.48
N HIS A 174 8.60 18.55 3.93
CA HIS A 174 9.58 17.68 4.57
C HIS A 174 9.09 17.19 5.94
N GLN A 175 8.34 17.99 6.70
CA GLN A 175 7.70 17.57 7.94
C GLN A 175 6.73 16.41 7.71
N GLU A 176 5.81 16.54 6.74
CA GLU A 176 4.86 15.47 6.41
C GLU A 176 5.61 14.19 6.00
N LEU A 177 6.62 14.33 5.15
CA LEU A 177 7.38 13.19 4.61
C LEU A 177 8.26 12.50 5.66
N PHE A 178 9.07 13.26 6.38
CA PHE A 178 10.09 12.72 7.28
C PHE A 178 9.52 12.27 8.62
N LEU A 179 8.48 12.92 9.13
CA LEU A 179 7.80 12.50 10.35
C LEU A 179 6.60 11.56 10.10
N THR A 180 6.47 11.03 8.88
CA THR A 180 5.54 9.93 8.61
C THR A 180 5.86 8.75 9.53
N GLN A 181 4.85 8.29 10.27
CA GLN A 181 4.96 7.22 11.25
C GLN A 181 4.95 5.84 10.58
N THR A 182 5.73 4.92 11.12
CA THR A 182 5.81 3.51 10.76
C THR A 182 5.77 2.64 12.01
N THR A 183 5.24 1.43 11.90
CA THR A 183 5.27 0.40 12.96
C THR A 183 6.55 -0.42 12.95
N LEU A 184 7.45 -0.21 11.98
CA LEU A 184 8.81 -0.73 12.02
C LEU A 184 9.48 -0.23 13.29
N GLU A 185 9.88 -1.18 14.15
CA GLU A 185 10.59 -0.86 15.39
C GLU A 185 12.09 -0.82 15.14
N ILE A 186 12.75 0.19 15.70
CA ILE A 186 14.20 0.28 15.73
C ILE A 186 14.69 -0.55 16.91
N ASP A 187 15.28 -1.71 16.61
CA ASP A 187 15.84 -2.58 17.62
C ASP A 187 16.98 -1.86 18.35
N THR A 188 16.75 -1.55 19.62
CA THR A 188 17.85 -1.26 20.53
C THR A 188 18.53 -2.59 20.86
N PRO A 189 19.85 -2.72 20.70
CA PRO A 189 20.56 -3.88 21.22
C PRO A 189 20.37 -3.90 22.74
N SER A 190 19.38 -4.66 23.22
CA SER A 190 19.29 -4.96 24.64
C SER A 190 20.47 -5.88 24.95
N ASP A 191 21.22 -5.58 26.00
CA ASP A 191 22.36 -6.39 26.49
C ASP A 191 21.98 -7.83 26.91
N ASN A 192 20.75 -8.29 26.68
CA ASN A 192 20.20 -9.51 27.25
C ASN A 192 19.49 -10.42 26.25
N THR A 193 20.13 -10.72 25.11
CA THR A 193 19.72 -11.88 24.32
C THR A 193 20.87 -12.89 24.18
N HIS A 194 21.25 -13.47 25.32
CA HIS A 194 21.78 -14.83 25.34
C HIS A 194 20.68 -15.77 24.84
N MET A 195 20.53 -15.89 23.52
CA MET A 195 19.83 -17.00 22.91
C MET A 195 20.59 -18.27 23.27
N ASP A 196 20.09 -19.00 24.27
CA ASP A 196 20.48 -20.36 24.61
C ASP A 196 20.33 -21.27 23.38
N THR A 197 21.37 -21.30 22.56
CA THR A 197 21.62 -22.34 21.56
C THR A 197 22.23 -23.54 22.28
N ARG A 198 21.48 -24.12 23.23
CA ARG A 198 21.88 -25.39 23.85
C ARG A 198 20.66 -26.20 24.26
N GLY A 199 20.25 -27.11 23.37
CA GLY A 199 19.14 -28.01 23.67
C GLY A 199 18.91 -29.13 22.66
N ALA A 200 19.96 -29.60 21.99
CA ALA A 200 19.93 -30.87 21.25
C ALA A 200 21.19 -31.67 21.58
N ALA A 201 21.23 -32.22 22.79
CA ALA A 201 22.09 -33.35 23.12
C ALA A 201 21.56 -34.06 24.37
N GLU A 202 21.32 -35.36 24.20
CA GLU A 202 20.94 -36.34 25.21
C GLU A 202 21.93 -36.41 26.38
N GLY A 203 21.47 -36.84 27.56
CA GLY A 203 22.39 -37.12 28.66
C GLY A 203 21.74 -37.37 30.02
N ASN A 204 21.27 -38.60 30.20
CA ASN A 204 20.90 -39.26 31.45
C ASN A 204 21.80 -38.89 32.66
N LYS A 205 21.20 -38.57 33.83
CA LYS A 205 21.74 -38.91 35.16
C LYS A 205 20.72 -38.68 36.29
N GLU A 206 20.39 -39.80 36.94
CA GLU A 206 19.78 -39.91 38.27
C GLU A 206 20.58 -39.18 39.35
N GLY A 207 19.90 -38.79 40.44
CA GLY A 207 20.54 -38.57 41.74
C GLY A 207 19.85 -37.52 42.61
N GLY A 208 19.05 -37.95 43.59
CA GLY A 208 18.29 -37.08 44.51
C GLY A 208 19.13 -36.11 45.36
N ASN A 209 18.53 -35.04 45.89
CA ASN A 209 17.84 -35.02 47.18
C ASN A 209 17.39 -33.59 47.56
N LYS A 210 16.33 -33.54 48.37
CA LYS A 210 15.54 -32.42 48.91
C LYS A 210 16.34 -31.33 49.64
N VAL A 211 15.86 -30.08 49.54
CA VAL A 211 15.49 -29.27 50.73
C VAL A 211 14.24 -28.43 50.41
N ARG A 212 13.35 -28.38 51.41
CA ARG A 212 12.01 -27.78 51.45
C ARG A 212 12.05 -26.25 51.50
N ALA A 213 11.06 -25.61 50.89
CA ALA A 213 10.40 -24.43 51.46
C ALA A 213 8.90 -24.55 51.18
N ALA A 214 8.13 -24.62 52.27
CA ALA A 214 6.69 -24.68 52.30
C ALA A 214 6.11 -23.26 52.15
N GLY A 215 4.99 -23.17 51.44
CA GLY A 215 4.22 -21.94 51.25
C GLY A 215 2.97 -22.23 50.45
N GLU A 216 2.00 -22.87 51.10
CA GLU A 216 0.58 -22.91 50.71
C GLU A 216 0.08 -21.47 50.48
N GLY A 217 -0.81 -21.12 49.56
CA GLY A 217 -1.60 -21.88 48.61
C GLY A 217 -2.62 -20.89 48.02
N ALA A 218 -2.90 -21.02 46.74
CA ALA A 218 -4.16 -20.58 46.13
C ALA A 218 -4.31 -21.39 44.86
N GLY A 219 -5.23 -22.36 44.89
CA GLY A 219 -5.51 -23.21 43.75
C GLY A 219 -6.01 -22.37 42.59
N ASP A 220 -5.40 -22.59 41.44
CA ASP A 220 -6.10 -22.42 40.17
C ASP A 220 -6.15 -23.78 39.49
N GLY A 221 -7.37 -24.17 39.13
CA GLY A 221 -7.70 -25.49 38.68
C GLY A 221 -6.88 -25.87 37.47
N GLY A 222 -6.37 -27.10 37.48
CA GLY A 222 -5.84 -27.76 36.30
C GLY A 222 -6.93 -27.81 35.22
N GLY A 223 -6.97 -26.77 34.39
CA GLY A 223 -7.55 -26.85 33.07
C GLY A 223 -6.60 -27.72 32.25
N GLU A 224 -6.89 -29.02 32.17
CA GLU A 224 -6.45 -29.85 31.05
C GLU A 224 -7.04 -29.24 29.77
N GLY A 225 -6.46 -28.14 29.31
CA GLY A 225 -6.62 -27.72 27.93
C GLY A 225 -6.09 -28.88 27.11
N GLY A 226 -7.00 -29.58 26.44
CA GLY A 226 -6.67 -30.79 25.69
C GLY A 226 -5.56 -30.48 24.69
N VAL A 227 -4.88 -31.51 24.18
CA VAL A 227 -3.86 -31.34 23.13
C VAL A 227 -4.37 -30.46 21.98
N MET A 228 -5.68 -30.49 21.70
CA MET A 228 -6.35 -29.63 20.72
C MET A 228 -6.38 -28.14 21.08
N ASP A 229 -6.49 -27.78 22.36
CA ASP A 229 -6.45 -26.37 22.81
C ASP A 229 -5.03 -25.82 22.65
N LYS A 230 -4.01 -26.64 22.93
CA LYS A 230 -2.61 -26.28 22.68
C LYS A 230 -2.34 -26.08 21.19
N ILE A 231 -2.81 -27.00 20.34
CA ILE A 231 -2.71 -26.87 18.87
C ILE A 231 -3.39 -25.58 18.40
N SER A 232 -4.60 -25.29 18.91
CA SER A 232 -5.34 -24.09 18.54
C SER A 232 -4.59 -22.81 18.92
N LYS A 233 -4.04 -22.74 20.13
CA LYS A 233 -3.18 -21.63 20.58
C LYS A 233 -1.94 -21.44 19.69
N TYR A 234 -1.28 -22.54 19.28
CA TYR A 234 -0.13 -22.45 18.37
C TYR A 234 -0.52 -21.96 16.97
N VAL A 235 -1.67 -22.41 16.45
CA VAL A 235 -2.18 -21.96 15.15
C VAL A 235 -2.54 -20.46 15.20
N GLU A 236 -3.14 -19.99 16.29
CA GLU A 236 -3.42 -18.56 16.49
C GLU A 236 -2.13 -17.72 16.58
N GLY A 237 -1.14 -18.19 17.34
CA GLY A 237 0.17 -17.55 17.42
C GLY A 237 0.85 -17.45 16.05
N TYR A 238 0.82 -18.53 15.26
CA TYR A 238 1.32 -18.52 13.88
C TYR A 238 0.58 -17.53 12.99
N LYS A 239 -0.76 -17.50 13.04
CA LYS A 239 -1.56 -16.55 12.25
C LYS A 239 -1.20 -15.11 12.58
N ARG A 240 -1.00 -14.79 13.87
CA ARG A 240 -0.57 -13.47 14.33
C ARG A 240 0.80 -13.11 13.76
N ALA A 241 1.80 -13.97 13.94
CA ALA A 241 3.16 -13.72 13.43
C ALA A 241 3.19 -13.54 11.89
N VAL A 242 2.39 -14.32 11.15
CA VAL A 242 2.28 -14.15 9.68
C VAL A 242 1.60 -12.83 9.31
N ALA A 243 0.62 -12.37 10.09
CA ALA A 243 -0.02 -11.08 9.88
C ALA A 243 0.96 -9.92 10.16
N GLU A 244 1.72 -10.00 11.25
CA GLU A 244 2.77 -9.03 11.61
C GLU A 244 3.84 -8.94 10.51
N LEU A 245 4.37 -10.07 10.03
CA LEU A 245 5.35 -10.08 8.93
C LEU A 245 4.80 -9.50 7.63
N LYS A 246 3.53 -9.74 7.31
CA LYS A 246 2.88 -9.14 6.14
C LYS A 246 2.72 -7.62 6.31
N GLY A 247 2.37 -7.17 7.52
CA GLY A 247 2.31 -5.75 7.87
C GLY A 247 3.67 -5.09 7.66
N ALA A 248 4.72 -5.63 8.28
CA ALA A 248 6.09 -5.13 8.15
C ALA A 248 6.58 -5.09 6.69
N ALA A 249 6.28 -6.12 5.89
CA ALA A 249 6.61 -6.13 4.47
C ALA A 249 5.91 -5.00 3.69
N GLY A 250 4.62 -4.75 3.99
CA GLY A 250 3.88 -3.65 3.39
C GLY A 250 4.45 -2.28 3.76
N GLU A 251 4.81 -2.09 5.02
CA GLU A 251 5.42 -0.83 5.48
C GLU A 251 6.82 -0.60 4.90
N LEU A 252 7.64 -1.64 4.77
CA LEU A 252 8.93 -1.53 4.07
C LEU A 252 8.76 -1.15 2.60
N GLU A 253 7.70 -1.64 1.95
CA GLU A 253 7.37 -1.26 0.57
C GLU A 253 6.93 0.22 0.48
N GLU A 254 6.11 0.69 1.43
CA GLU A 254 5.71 2.09 1.52
C GLU A 254 6.89 3.01 1.84
N PHE A 255 7.75 2.61 2.78
CA PHE A 255 9.01 3.28 3.09
C PHE A 255 9.91 3.36 1.86
N GLY A 256 10.12 2.24 1.16
CA GLY A 256 10.93 2.19 -0.06
C GLY A 256 10.39 3.13 -1.15
N LYS A 257 9.06 3.19 -1.33
CA LYS A 257 8.41 4.12 -2.26
C LYS A 257 8.62 5.58 -1.86
N ALA A 258 8.52 5.90 -0.57
CA ALA A 258 8.63 7.27 -0.06
C ALA A 258 10.10 7.76 -0.03
N MET A 259 11.02 6.91 0.42
CA MET A 259 12.44 7.24 0.60
C MET A 259 13.31 6.95 -0.61
N GLY A 260 12.85 6.13 -1.57
CA GLY A 260 13.57 5.80 -2.80
C GLY A 260 14.18 7.00 -3.53
N PRO A 261 13.51 8.17 -3.66
CA PRO A 261 14.12 9.37 -4.24
C PRO A 261 15.37 9.90 -3.51
N PHE A 262 15.61 9.55 -2.26
CA PHE A 262 16.81 9.99 -1.52
C PHE A 262 17.96 8.99 -1.64
N LEU A 263 17.67 7.74 -2.02
CA LEU A 263 18.65 6.65 -2.09
C LEU A 263 19.38 6.66 -3.43
N ARG A 264 20.49 5.91 -3.51
CA ARG A 264 21.20 5.64 -4.76
C ARG A 264 20.31 4.84 -5.73
N ALA A 265 20.63 4.92 -7.02
CA ALA A 265 19.91 4.15 -8.03
C ALA A 265 20.15 2.64 -7.87
N GLU A 266 19.17 1.83 -8.31
CA GLU A 266 19.19 0.36 -8.22
C GLU A 266 20.36 -0.28 -8.97
N ASP A 267 20.90 0.39 -10.00
CA ASP A 267 22.08 -0.04 -10.75
C ASP A 267 23.40 0.20 -9.99
N GLY A 268 23.31 0.70 -8.75
CA GLY A 268 24.45 1.07 -7.92
C GLY A 268 25.13 2.37 -8.37
N SER A 269 24.63 3.03 -9.42
CA SER A 269 25.10 4.36 -9.78
C SER A 269 24.68 5.36 -8.69
N ALA A 270 25.67 6.06 -8.14
CA ALA A 270 25.37 7.14 -7.23
C ALA A 270 24.64 8.22 -8.03
N HIS A 271 23.49 8.68 -7.53
CA HIS A 271 22.98 9.98 -7.95
C HIS A 271 24.05 11.02 -7.64
N GLU A 272 24.83 11.41 -8.66
CA GLU A 272 26.01 12.25 -8.46
C GLU A 272 25.60 13.54 -7.78
N VAL A 273 26.27 13.88 -6.68
CA VAL A 273 26.00 15.12 -5.94
C VAL A 273 26.66 16.26 -6.70
N LYS A 274 25.85 17.14 -7.28
CA LYS A 274 26.31 18.35 -7.96
C LYS A 274 26.25 19.52 -6.98
N THR A 275 27.33 20.29 -6.91
CA THR A 275 27.44 21.42 -6.00
C THR A 275 27.79 22.71 -6.74
N VAL A 276 27.08 23.79 -6.42
CA VAL A 276 27.40 25.14 -6.91
C VAL A 276 27.61 26.08 -5.72
N THR A 277 28.50 27.06 -5.88
CA THR A 277 28.75 28.08 -4.86
C THR A 277 28.08 29.39 -5.27
N VAL A 278 27.13 29.87 -4.45
CA VAL A 278 26.43 31.15 -4.64
C VAL A 278 26.75 32.06 -3.46
N LEU A 279 27.36 33.22 -3.71
CA LEU A 279 27.80 34.16 -2.66
C LEU A 279 28.55 33.48 -1.50
N ARG A 280 29.51 32.59 -1.82
CA ARG A 280 30.30 31.78 -0.88
C ARG A 280 29.52 30.74 -0.06
N LYS A 281 28.25 30.51 -0.37
CA LYS A 281 27.45 29.43 0.23
C LYS A 281 27.32 28.30 -0.78
N ARG A 282 27.62 27.07 -0.36
CA ARG A 282 27.41 25.86 -1.18
C ARG A 282 25.92 25.54 -1.21
N VAL A 283 25.43 25.16 -2.38
CA VAL A 283 24.12 24.56 -2.58
C VAL A 283 24.35 23.31 -3.41
N SER A 284 23.92 22.17 -2.88
CA SER A 284 24.14 20.85 -3.49
C SER A 284 22.81 20.18 -3.76
N THR A 285 22.74 19.39 -4.82
CA THR A 285 21.57 18.59 -5.20
C THR A 285 22.05 17.36 -5.96
N THR A 286 21.17 16.42 -6.26
CA THR A 286 21.52 15.27 -7.11
C THR A 286 21.37 15.57 -8.60
N ASP A 287 22.17 14.91 -9.44
CA ASP A 287 21.95 14.89 -10.89
C ASP A 287 20.52 14.42 -11.23
N ALA A 288 19.96 13.46 -10.47
CA ALA A 288 18.58 13.01 -10.70
C ALA A 288 17.54 14.13 -10.51
N THR A 289 17.73 15.03 -9.53
CA THR A 289 16.88 16.21 -9.34
C THR A 289 17.01 17.23 -10.47
N LEU A 290 18.17 17.29 -11.12
CA LEU A 290 18.42 18.21 -12.24
C LEU A 290 17.94 17.62 -13.57
N SER A 291 18.29 16.36 -13.85
CA SER A 291 18.02 15.63 -15.09
C SER A 291 16.52 15.51 -15.41
N GLN A 292 15.65 15.47 -14.40
CA GLN A 292 14.18 15.50 -14.61
C GLN A 292 13.68 16.78 -15.31
N LEU A 293 14.44 17.89 -15.23
CA LEU A 293 14.08 19.16 -15.86
C LEU A 293 14.55 19.24 -17.31
N GLY A 294 15.38 18.29 -17.75
CA GLY A 294 16.08 18.27 -19.02
C GLY A 294 17.46 18.93 -18.97
N THR A 295 18.42 18.38 -19.72
CA THR A 295 19.81 18.88 -19.80
C THR A 295 19.91 20.31 -20.32
N ASP A 296 18.91 20.76 -21.09
CA ASP A 296 18.85 22.12 -21.60
C ASP A 296 18.36 23.16 -20.59
N ASN A 297 17.83 22.72 -19.45
CA ASN A 297 17.32 23.60 -18.41
C ASN A 297 18.43 24.46 -17.80
N LEU A 298 18.15 25.74 -17.54
CA LEU A 298 19.12 26.69 -17.01
C LEU A 298 19.58 26.33 -15.58
N LEU A 299 18.73 25.67 -14.78
CA LEU A 299 19.14 25.13 -13.49
C LEU A 299 20.15 23.99 -13.67
N TYR A 300 19.90 23.06 -14.60
CA TYR A 300 20.83 21.97 -14.92
C TYR A 300 22.20 22.52 -15.31
N LYS A 301 22.22 23.41 -16.30
CA LYS A 301 23.45 24.04 -16.82
C LYS A 301 24.24 24.78 -15.73
N ARG A 302 23.55 25.42 -14.77
CA ARG A 302 24.19 26.09 -13.64
C ARG A 302 24.98 25.14 -12.73
N PHE A 303 24.57 23.88 -12.61
CA PHE A 303 25.28 22.85 -11.85
C PHE A 303 26.31 22.10 -12.70
N SER A 304 26.13 22.04 -14.02
CA SER A 304 27.03 21.34 -14.95
C SER A 304 28.27 22.15 -15.37
N SER A 305 28.46 23.35 -14.82
CA SER A 305 29.55 24.28 -15.17
C SER A 305 29.59 24.71 -16.64
N GLU A 306 28.54 24.40 -17.42
CA GLU A 306 28.34 24.96 -18.75
C GLU A 306 27.95 26.43 -18.59
N ILE A 307 28.78 27.33 -19.12
CA ILE A 307 28.66 28.78 -18.95
C ILE A 307 27.32 29.25 -19.53
N VAL A 308 26.37 29.57 -18.65
CA VAL A 308 25.13 30.22 -19.02
C VAL A 308 25.37 31.74 -19.02
N GLN A 309 25.56 32.30 -20.22
CA GLN A 309 25.65 33.75 -20.52
C GLN A 309 26.88 34.51 -19.99
N GLY A 310 28.03 34.29 -20.64
CA GLY A 310 29.20 35.17 -20.54
C GLY A 310 29.87 35.15 -19.16
N ASP A 311 31.02 35.82 -19.03
CA ASP A 311 31.84 35.90 -17.82
C ASP A 311 31.17 36.56 -16.60
N VAL A 312 29.83 36.68 -16.57
CA VAL A 312 29.10 37.26 -15.47
C VAL A 312 28.53 36.12 -14.62
N PRO A 313 29.09 35.85 -13.43
CA PRO A 313 28.43 34.96 -12.48
C PRO A 313 27.02 35.49 -12.28
N ILE A 314 26.00 34.63 -12.23
CA ILE A 314 24.63 35.02 -11.88
C ILE A 314 24.63 35.47 -10.41
N ARG A 315 25.16 36.69 -10.17
CA ARG A 315 25.19 37.43 -8.91
C ARG A 315 23.81 38.03 -8.60
N GLN A 316 22.84 37.82 -9.49
CA GLN A 316 21.53 38.46 -9.46
C GLN A 316 20.48 37.67 -8.66
N THR A 317 20.73 36.39 -8.33
CA THR A 317 19.83 35.59 -7.48
C THR A 317 20.39 35.55 -6.06
N SER A 318 19.56 35.87 -5.07
CA SER A 318 19.94 35.70 -3.66
C SER A 318 20.15 34.21 -3.35
N VAL A 319 21.01 33.88 -2.39
CA VAL A 319 21.20 32.47 -1.99
C VAL A 319 19.89 31.86 -1.48
N GLU A 320 19.10 32.64 -0.75
CA GLU A 320 17.80 32.20 -0.22
C GLU A 320 16.84 31.82 -1.35
N HIS A 321 16.69 32.68 -2.36
CA HIS A 321 15.83 32.36 -3.51
C HIS A 321 16.39 31.19 -4.31
N PHE A 322 17.71 31.11 -4.49
CA PHE A 322 18.32 29.99 -5.19
C PHE A 322 18.08 28.66 -4.46
N THR A 323 18.22 28.62 -3.13
CA THR A 323 17.88 27.44 -2.33
C THR A 323 16.39 27.08 -2.49
N LYS A 324 15.48 28.05 -2.51
CA LYS A 324 14.04 27.81 -2.74
C LYS A 324 13.72 27.27 -4.13
N VAL A 325 14.45 27.72 -5.17
CA VAL A 325 14.35 27.17 -6.53
C VAL A 325 14.79 25.71 -6.56
N VAL A 326 15.95 25.40 -5.97
CA VAL A 326 16.47 24.03 -5.92
C VAL A 326 15.55 23.13 -5.09
N ASP A 327 15.07 23.61 -3.95
CA ASP A 327 14.07 22.92 -3.13
C ASP A 327 12.80 22.60 -3.91
N PHE A 328 12.29 23.54 -4.71
CA PHE A 328 11.12 23.28 -5.54
C PHE A 328 11.39 22.16 -6.56
N ALA A 329 12.57 22.16 -7.19
CA ALA A 329 12.97 21.06 -8.06
C ALA A 329 13.06 19.71 -7.30
N ARG A 330 13.60 19.70 -6.06
CA ARG A 330 13.63 18.50 -5.21
C ARG A 330 12.23 17.98 -4.92
N ARG A 331 11.31 18.84 -4.50
CA ARG A 331 9.90 18.47 -4.22
C ARG A 331 9.20 17.98 -5.50
N LEU A 332 9.53 18.56 -6.65
CA LEU A 332 9.09 18.06 -7.96
C LEU A 332 9.73 16.72 -8.37
N ARG A 333 10.78 16.25 -7.71
CA ARG A 333 11.28 14.88 -7.89
C ARG A 333 10.66 13.91 -6.89
N GLN A 334 10.55 14.34 -5.65
CA GLN A 334 10.21 13.51 -4.49
C GLN A 334 8.72 13.23 -4.41
N GLU A 335 7.89 14.25 -4.62
CA GLU A 335 6.44 14.09 -4.54
C GLU A 335 5.92 13.44 -5.82
N LYS A 336 5.94 12.11 -5.88
CA LYS A 336 5.40 11.33 -7.00
C LYS A 336 4.03 10.72 -6.69
N ARG A 337 3.46 10.96 -5.50
CA ARG A 337 2.16 10.40 -5.14
C ARG A 337 1.12 10.90 -6.15
N PRO A 338 0.35 9.98 -6.77
CA PRO A 338 -0.61 10.40 -7.77
C PRO A 338 -1.71 11.29 -7.17
N GLY A 339 -2.05 12.38 -7.85
CA GLY A 339 -2.98 13.40 -7.35
C GLY A 339 -2.41 14.35 -6.29
N ALA A 340 -1.15 14.19 -5.87
CA ALA A 340 -0.53 15.11 -4.91
C ALA A 340 -0.30 16.51 -5.49
N LEU A 341 -0.23 17.50 -4.60
CA LEU A 341 -0.02 18.90 -4.92
C LEU A 341 1.39 19.35 -4.47
N VAL A 342 2.23 19.74 -5.42
CA VAL A 342 3.51 20.39 -5.12
C VAL A 342 3.31 21.89 -5.11
N LYS A 343 3.23 22.47 -3.91
CA LYS A 343 3.06 23.93 -3.73
C LYS A 343 4.26 24.71 -4.27
N LYS A 344 4.00 25.86 -4.91
CA LYS A 344 5.05 26.79 -5.38
C LYS A 344 5.89 27.34 -4.22
N PRO A 345 7.12 27.80 -4.46
CA PRO A 345 7.94 28.45 -3.44
C PRO A 345 7.24 29.63 -2.73
N SER A 346 7.55 29.84 -1.46
CA SER A 346 7.12 31.01 -0.69
C SER A 346 8.31 31.91 -0.32
N ALA A 347 8.02 33.18 -0.09
CA ALA A 347 8.92 34.17 0.46
C ALA A 347 8.12 35.28 1.13
N LYS A 348 8.80 36.13 1.92
CA LYS A 348 8.19 37.32 2.51
C LYS A 348 7.51 38.17 1.43
N PRO A 349 6.36 38.83 1.71
CA PRO A 349 5.58 39.56 0.70
C PRO A 349 6.39 40.55 -0.14
N ARG A 350 7.39 41.22 0.47
CA ARG A 350 8.29 42.16 -0.23
C ARG A 350 9.23 41.52 -1.26
N TYR A 351 9.47 40.22 -1.18
CA TYR A 351 10.41 39.48 -2.02
C TYR A 351 9.75 38.53 -3.01
N ILE A 352 8.44 38.29 -2.91
CA ILE A 352 7.73 37.32 -3.75
C ILE A 352 7.82 37.63 -5.26
N ALA A 353 7.80 38.92 -5.62
CA ALA A 353 7.93 39.35 -7.01
C ALA A 353 9.33 39.06 -7.58
N GLN A 354 10.37 39.16 -6.75
CA GLN A 354 11.73 38.80 -7.15
C GLN A 354 11.92 37.29 -7.18
N LEU A 355 11.38 36.56 -6.19
CA LEU A 355 11.40 35.10 -6.19
C LEU A 355 10.73 34.53 -7.45
N LYS A 356 9.59 35.10 -7.87
CA LYS A 356 8.93 34.71 -9.12
C LYS A 356 9.86 34.84 -10.33
N LYS A 357 10.54 35.99 -10.48
CA LYS A 357 11.52 36.21 -11.56
C LYS A 357 12.66 35.21 -11.49
N ASP A 358 13.16 34.91 -10.30
CA ASP A 358 14.26 33.97 -10.11
C ASP A 358 13.81 32.54 -10.45
N VAL A 359 12.61 32.11 -10.06
CA VAL A 359 12.03 30.80 -10.41
C VAL A 359 11.87 30.66 -11.93
N GLU A 360 11.28 31.67 -12.59
CA GLU A 360 11.08 31.70 -14.03
C GLU A 360 12.40 31.78 -14.82
N MET A 361 13.42 32.45 -14.26
CA MET A 361 14.77 32.49 -14.82
C MET A 361 15.39 31.09 -14.95
N TYR A 362 15.05 30.15 -14.08
CA TYR A 362 15.50 28.75 -14.18
C TYR A 362 14.54 27.84 -14.96
N GLY A 363 13.56 28.41 -15.66
CA GLY A 363 12.60 27.64 -16.45
C GLY A 363 11.58 26.85 -15.62
N LEU A 364 11.43 27.16 -14.34
CA LEU A 364 10.37 26.63 -13.49
C LEU A 364 9.17 27.59 -13.49
N LYS A 365 7.97 27.06 -13.29
CA LYS A 365 6.75 27.87 -13.20
C LYS A 365 6.42 28.20 -11.74
N MET A 366 6.12 29.46 -11.45
CA MET A 366 5.73 29.91 -10.10
C MET A 366 4.24 29.60 -9.82
N GLU A 367 3.86 28.34 -9.90
CA GLU A 367 2.49 27.83 -9.71
C GLU A 367 2.49 26.50 -8.97
N ASP A 368 1.34 26.15 -8.37
CA ASP A 368 1.20 24.86 -7.71
C ASP A 368 1.01 23.77 -8.77
N ILE A 369 1.81 22.71 -8.68
CA ILE A 369 1.86 21.65 -9.68
C ILE A 369 1.10 20.43 -9.16
N HIS A 370 0.02 20.07 -9.84
CA HIS A 370 -0.75 18.87 -9.53
C HIS A 370 -0.15 17.66 -10.24
N ARG A 371 0.07 16.57 -9.51
CA ARG A 371 0.41 15.29 -10.11
C ARG A 371 -0.81 14.69 -10.80
N PRO A 372 -0.61 14.06 -11.96
CA PRO A 372 -1.69 13.30 -12.56
C PRO A 372 -2.17 12.24 -11.56
N PRO A 373 -3.48 12.00 -11.47
CA PRO A 373 -4.01 10.88 -10.69
C PRO A 373 -3.46 9.56 -11.25
N ALA A 374 -3.40 8.53 -10.42
CA ALA A 374 -2.79 7.26 -10.82
C ALA A 374 -3.55 6.68 -12.02
N PRO A 375 -2.88 6.15 -13.05
CA PRO A 375 -3.55 5.23 -13.95
C PRO A 375 -4.07 4.04 -13.13
N PHE A 376 -5.34 3.69 -13.28
CA PHE A 376 -6.04 2.71 -12.43
C PHE A 376 -5.51 1.27 -12.50
N LEU A 377 -4.56 0.98 -13.39
CA LEU A 377 -3.89 -0.32 -13.52
C LEU A 377 -2.40 -0.11 -13.77
N THR A 378 -1.55 -0.83 -13.05
CA THR A 378 -0.16 -1.03 -13.50
C THR A 378 -0.15 -1.95 -14.74
N PHE A 379 0.95 -1.92 -15.50
CA PHE A 379 1.14 -2.84 -16.63
C PHE A 379 1.02 -4.30 -16.19
N GLU A 380 1.50 -4.61 -14.98
CA GLU A 380 1.41 -5.94 -14.36
C GLU A 380 -0.02 -6.30 -13.97
N GLU A 381 -0.78 -5.38 -13.35
CA GLU A 381 -2.21 -5.61 -13.06
C GLU A 381 -3.02 -5.80 -14.35
N THR A 382 -2.66 -5.11 -15.43
CA THR A 382 -3.29 -5.30 -16.75
C THR A 382 -2.99 -6.68 -17.32
N GLN A 383 -1.74 -7.17 -17.18
CA GLN A 383 -1.34 -8.51 -17.60
C GLN A 383 -1.91 -9.63 -16.73
N GLU A 384 -2.20 -9.38 -15.45
CA GLU A 384 -2.79 -10.40 -14.56
C GLU A 384 -4.30 -10.56 -14.79
N VAL A 385 -4.97 -9.52 -15.27
CA VAL A 385 -6.40 -9.50 -15.55
C VAL A 385 -6.73 -10.10 -16.91
N LEU A 386 -5.87 -9.92 -17.92
CA LEU A 386 -6.07 -10.43 -19.29
C LEU A 386 -6.27 -11.96 -19.40
N PRO A 387 -5.55 -12.83 -18.66
CA PRO A 387 -5.70 -14.28 -18.71
C PRO A 387 -6.92 -14.82 -17.95
N ARG A 388 -7.49 -14.05 -17.01
CA ARG A 388 -8.63 -14.49 -16.18
C ARG A 388 -9.97 -14.45 -16.92
N TYR A 389 -10.00 -13.92 -18.14
CA TYR A 389 -11.15 -13.96 -19.03
C TYR A 389 -10.86 -14.87 -20.22
N PRO A 390 -11.54 -16.04 -20.36
CA PRO A 390 -11.38 -16.84 -21.56
C PRO A 390 -11.88 -16.01 -22.75
N THR A 391 -11.00 -15.71 -23.71
CA THR A 391 -11.38 -15.13 -24.99
C THR A 391 -12.33 -16.09 -25.70
N PRO A 392 -13.64 -15.79 -25.83
CA PRO A 392 -14.55 -16.66 -26.54
C PRO A 392 -14.43 -16.37 -28.04
N ARG A 393 -14.43 -17.44 -28.84
CA ARG A 393 -14.58 -17.34 -30.29
C ARG A 393 -15.80 -16.49 -30.65
N PRO A 394 -15.72 -15.65 -31.70
CA PRO A 394 -16.77 -14.70 -32.03
C PRO A 394 -17.96 -15.43 -32.66
N ASN A 395 -19.08 -15.54 -31.94
CA ASN A 395 -20.38 -15.79 -32.54
C ASN A 395 -21.25 -14.52 -32.37
N SER A 396 -21.68 -13.98 -33.51
CA SER A 396 -22.47 -12.76 -33.66
C SER A 396 -23.93 -12.98 -33.22
N SER A 397 -24.33 -12.47 -32.05
CA SER A 397 -25.71 -12.03 -31.71
C SER A 397 -26.02 -11.96 -30.20
N THR A 398 -25.12 -12.34 -29.30
CA THR A 398 -25.49 -12.45 -27.87
C THR A 398 -25.46 -11.10 -27.15
N VAL A 399 -26.65 -10.58 -26.77
CA VAL A 399 -26.78 -9.55 -25.72
C VAL A 399 -26.55 -10.22 -24.38
N ARG A 400 -25.52 -9.79 -23.64
CA ARG A 400 -25.23 -10.32 -22.30
C ARG A 400 -25.92 -9.46 -21.24
N ARG A 401 -26.67 -10.12 -20.34
CA ARG A 401 -27.15 -9.50 -19.11
C ARG A 401 -26.11 -9.76 -18.03
N VAL A 402 -25.52 -8.70 -17.47
CA VAL A 402 -24.63 -8.82 -16.32
C VAL A 402 -25.33 -8.18 -15.13
N THR A 403 -25.59 -8.97 -14.09
CA THR A 403 -26.02 -8.44 -12.79
C THR A 403 -24.78 -7.93 -12.09
N VAL A 404 -24.51 -6.64 -12.20
CA VAL A 404 -23.39 -6.01 -11.50
C VAL A 404 -23.93 -5.42 -10.20
N VAL A 405 -23.47 -5.93 -9.06
CA VAL A 405 -23.69 -5.31 -7.74
C VAL A 405 -22.67 -4.18 -7.61
N THR A 406 -22.92 -3.05 -8.28
CA THR A 406 -22.09 -1.85 -8.17
C THR A 406 -22.96 -0.64 -7.96
N SER A 407 -22.68 0.13 -6.92
CA SER A 407 -23.21 1.48 -6.77
C SER A 407 -22.65 2.38 -7.86
N ALA A 408 -23.36 2.53 -8.96
CA ALA A 408 -23.01 3.53 -9.95
C ALA A 408 -23.30 4.93 -9.38
N ARG A 409 -22.30 5.81 -9.37
CA ARG A 409 -22.39 7.18 -8.83
C ARG A 409 -22.07 8.14 -9.98
N TRP A 410 -23.04 8.92 -10.43
CA TRP A 410 -22.87 9.93 -11.48
C TRP A 410 -23.16 11.30 -10.89
N TRP A 411 -22.33 12.30 -11.21
CA TRP A 411 -22.52 13.68 -10.80
C TRP A 411 -22.61 14.55 -12.05
N THR A 412 -23.71 15.27 -12.17
CA THR A 412 -23.91 16.31 -13.17
C THR A 412 -24.27 17.58 -12.40
N SER A 413 -23.49 18.63 -12.58
CA SER A 413 -23.70 19.90 -11.91
C SER A 413 -25.01 20.54 -12.40
N GLY A 414 -25.89 20.94 -11.49
CA GLY A 414 -27.07 21.77 -11.80
C GLY A 414 -28.41 21.22 -11.33
N ALA A 415 -28.56 19.89 -11.18
CA ALA A 415 -29.83 19.29 -10.72
C ALA A 415 -30.01 19.30 -9.18
N TYR A 416 -28.94 19.58 -8.43
CA TYR A 416 -28.93 19.65 -6.97
C TYR A 416 -27.90 20.68 -6.48
N SER A 417 -28.15 21.33 -5.34
CA SER A 417 -27.22 22.31 -4.75
C SER A 417 -25.97 21.65 -4.14
N PRO A 418 -26.09 20.63 -3.26
CA PRO A 418 -24.95 19.78 -2.93
C PRO A 418 -24.89 18.58 -3.87
N PRO A 419 -23.72 17.99 -4.01
CA PRO A 419 -23.62 16.71 -4.67
C PRO A 419 -24.48 15.62 -4.02
N THR A 420 -25.41 15.08 -4.81
CA THR A 420 -26.48 14.22 -4.29
C THR A 420 -26.40 12.83 -4.91
N LYS A 421 -26.41 11.80 -4.07
CA LYS A 421 -26.49 10.41 -4.53
C LYS A 421 -27.94 10.10 -4.90
N VAL A 422 -28.19 9.81 -6.17
CA VAL A 422 -29.50 9.34 -6.63
C VAL A 422 -29.58 7.82 -6.45
N PRO A 423 -30.48 7.29 -5.60
CA PRO A 423 -30.62 5.86 -5.41
C PRO A 423 -31.30 5.24 -6.65
N ILE A 424 -30.61 4.33 -7.34
CA ILE A 424 -31.25 3.51 -8.38
C ILE A 424 -31.96 2.35 -7.67
N PRO A 425 -33.28 2.15 -7.86
CA PRO A 425 -34.00 1.04 -7.24
C PRO A 425 -33.33 -0.30 -7.53
N THR A 426 -33.23 -1.18 -6.54
CA THR A 426 -32.53 -2.48 -6.66
C THR A 426 -33.03 -3.29 -7.87
N ALA A 427 -34.33 -3.26 -8.16
CA ALA A 427 -34.92 -3.94 -9.32
C ALA A 427 -34.44 -3.41 -10.69
N ARG A 428 -33.97 -2.15 -10.72
CA ARG A 428 -33.47 -1.42 -11.90
C ARG A 428 -31.94 -1.38 -11.97
N GLN A 429 -31.20 -1.87 -10.96
CA GLN A 429 -29.72 -1.93 -10.97
C GLN A 429 -29.20 -3.01 -11.94
N LYS A 430 -29.38 -2.75 -13.24
CA LYS A 430 -28.99 -3.64 -14.33
C LYS A 430 -28.14 -2.88 -15.34
N VAL A 431 -27.15 -3.57 -15.89
CA VAL A 431 -26.33 -3.10 -16.99
C VAL A 431 -26.59 -3.99 -18.20
N MET A 432 -26.92 -3.37 -19.32
CA MET A 432 -27.05 -4.02 -20.62
C MET A 432 -25.93 -3.53 -21.52
N VAL A 433 -25.23 -4.46 -22.18
CA VAL A 433 -24.14 -4.13 -23.12
C VAL A 433 -24.40 -4.88 -24.42
N ALA A 434 -24.42 -4.16 -25.53
CA ALA A 434 -24.47 -4.76 -26.86
C ALA A 434 -23.11 -5.37 -27.23
N GLY A 435 -23.14 -6.49 -27.96
CA GLY A 435 -21.95 -6.97 -28.66
C GLY A 435 -21.46 -5.97 -29.71
N ARG A 436 -20.24 -6.18 -30.23
CA ARG A 436 -19.55 -5.30 -31.18
C ARG A 436 -20.47 -4.78 -32.30
N ASP A 437 -21.19 -5.70 -32.95
CA ASP A 437 -22.05 -5.39 -34.10
C ASP A 437 -23.54 -5.35 -33.74
N ALA A 438 -23.88 -5.39 -32.46
CA ALA A 438 -25.26 -5.35 -31.97
C ALA A 438 -25.64 -3.96 -31.45
N SER A 439 -26.92 -3.77 -31.15
CA SER A 439 -27.43 -2.57 -30.48
C SER A 439 -28.54 -2.95 -29.50
N ILE A 440 -28.61 -2.26 -28.38
CA ILE A 440 -29.76 -2.34 -27.46
C ILE A 440 -30.86 -1.49 -28.08
N LYS A 441 -32.07 -2.04 -28.23
CA LYS A 441 -33.22 -1.33 -28.80
C LYS A 441 -34.22 -0.98 -27.69
N VAL A 442 -34.71 0.26 -27.68
CA VAL A 442 -35.84 0.65 -26.82
C VAL A 442 -37.11 -0.01 -27.37
N GLY A 443 -37.92 -0.62 -26.50
CA GLY A 443 -39.12 -1.37 -26.93
C GLY A 443 -40.11 -0.54 -27.75
N ASN A 444 -40.25 0.75 -27.42
CA ASN A 444 -41.30 1.63 -27.96
C ASN A 444 -40.76 2.74 -28.86
N ALA A 445 -39.47 2.74 -29.22
CA ALA A 445 -38.86 3.79 -30.03
C ALA A 445 -37.84 3.22 -31.02
N ASN A 446 -37.59 3.92 -32.13
CA ASN A 446 -36.51 3.56 -33.06
C ASN A 446 -35.13 4.04 -32.57
N LYS A 447 -34.91 3.99 -31.25
CA LYS A 447 -33.65 4.38 -30.61
C LYS A 447 -32.80 3.17 -30.30
N ARG A 448 -31.50 3.35 -30.46
CA ARG A 448 -30.51 2.31 -30.25
C ARG A 448 -29.29 2.85 -29.50
N GLY A 449 -28.74 2.04 -28.60
CA GLY A 449 -27.49 2.33 -27.90
C GLY A 449 -26.58 1.11 -27.81
N LYS A 450 -25.36 1.31 -27.31
CA LYS A 450 -24.39 0.23 -27.06
C LYS A 450 -24.36 -0.20 -25.59
N MET A 451 -24.72 0.69 -24.68
CA MET A 451 -24.77 0.41 -23.24
C MET A 451 -25.99 1.10 -22.63
N ALA A 452 -26.67 0.41 -21.72
CA ALA A 452 -27.76 0.97 -20.93
C ALA A 452 -27.62 0.58 -19.46
N ILE A 453 -27.80 1.54 -18.57
CA ILE A 453 -27.59 1.39 -17.12
C ILE A 453 -28.86 1.83 -16.39
N GLY A 454 -29.19 1.15 -15.29
CA GLY A 454 -30.35 1.53 -14.49
C GLY A 454 -31.69 1.19 -15.16
N CYS A 455 -31.75 0.10 -15.96
CA CYS A 455 -32.90 -0.20 -16.83
C CYS A 455 -33.15 0.87 -17.91
N GLY A 456 -32.12 1.62 -18.30
CA GLY A 456 -32.20 2.62 -19.36
C GLY A 456 -32.33 4.06 -18.86
N TYR A 457 -31.99 4.34 -17.61
CA TYR A 457 -31.81 5.71 -17.10
C TYR A 457 -30.61 6.43 -17.68
N LEU A 458 -29.60 5.67 -18.09
CA LEU A 458 -28.48 6.19 -18.84
C LEU A 458 -28.20 5.27 -20.03
N TRP A 459 -28.19 5.84 -21.22
CA TRP A 459 -27.78 5.20 -22.45
C TRP A 459 -26.49 5.84 -22.95
N LEU A 460 -25.58 5.02 -23.45
CA LEU A 460 -24.37 5.47 -24.16
C LEU A 460 -24.44 5.00 -25.62
N CYS A 461 -23.82 5.80 -26.49
CA CYS A 461 -23.96 5.68 -27.94
C CYS A 461 -25.43 5.79 -28.39
N ASP A 462 -26.25 6.63 -27.75
CA ASP A 462 -27.66 6.78 -28.13
C ASP A 462 -27.77 7.43 -29.51
N GLY A 463 -28.51 6.79 -30.43
CA GLY A 463 -28.73 7.33 -31.76
C GLY A 463 -29.99 6.77 -32.43
N SER A 464 -30.37 7.41 -33.55
CA SER A 464 -31.49 7.02 -34.40
C SER A 464 -31.08 7.22 -35.88
N PRO A 465 -31.26 6.22 -36.76
CA PRO A 465 -31.90 4.91 -36.53
C PRO A 465 -30.97 3.82 -35.95
N GLY A 466 -29.70 4.14 -35.72
CA GLY A 466 -28.63 3.26 -35.22
C GLY A 466 -27.95 3.82 -33.97
N PRO A 467 -27.20 3.01 -33.20
CA PRO A 467 -26.38 3.58 -32.13
C PRO A 467 -25.41 4.61 -32.71
N ALA A 468 -25.16 5.69 -31.98
CA ALA A 468 -24.17 6.68 -32.37
C ALA A 468 -22.76 6.08 -32.34
N ASP A 469 -21.88 6.51 -33.27
CA ASP A 469 -20.47 6.11 -33.26
C ASP A 469 -19.71 6.78 -32.09
N ASP A 470 -20.17 7.95 -31.63
CA ASP A 470 -19.59 8.64 -30.48
C ASP A 470 -20.12 8.04 -29.16
N VAL A 471 -19.21 7.44 -28.39
CA VAL A 471 -19.50 6.90 -27.05
C VAL A 471 -20.01 7.95 -26.07
N ARG A 472 -19.70 9.22 -26.33
CA ARG A 472 -20.14 10.35 -25.52
C ARG A 472 -21.57 10.75 -25.81
N SER A 473 -22.20 10.25 -26.86
CA SER A 473 -23.61 10.51 -27.14
C SER A 473 -24.47 9.76 -26.13
N MET A 474 -25.17 10.50 -25.27
CA MET A 474 -25.93 9.95 -24.15
C MET A 474 -27.39 10.34 -24.21
N TYR A 475 -28.23 9.43 -23.71
CA TYR A 475 -29.60 9.74 -23.33
C TYR A 475 -29.78 9.45 -21.84
N GLN A 476 -30.19 10.46 -21.07
CA GLN A 476 -30.28 10.37 -19.62
C GLN A 476 -31.64 10.85 -19.12
N TRP A 477 -32.26 10.04 -18.26
CA TRP A 477 -33.48 10.39 -17.54
C TRP A 477 -33.62 9.56 -16.26
N VAL A 478 -34.48 10.02 -15.35
CA VAL A 478 -34.84 9.36 -14.09
C VAL A 478 -36.35 9.45 -13.94
N ALA A 479 -37.01 8.35 -13.59
CA ALA A 479 -38.45 8.35 -13.40
C ALA A 479 -38.86 9.26 -12.24
N LYS A 480 -40.02 9.90 -12.35
CA LYS A 480 -40.57 10.81 -11.32
C LYS A 480 -40.50 10.22 -9.91
N GLU A 481 -40.88 8.97 -9.75
CA GLU A 481 -40.92 8.27 -8.47
C GLU A 481 -39.53 8.03 -7.84
N ASP A 482 -38.46 8.10 -8.63
CA ASP A 482 -37.08 7.89 -8.18
C ASP A 482 -36.31 9.21 -7.98
N LEU A 483 -36.94 10.36 -8.28
CA LEU A 483 -36.37 11.67 -8.02
C LEU A 483 -36.45 12.00 -6.51
N PRO A 484 -35.32 12.37 -5.88
CA PRO A 484 -35.34 12.92 -4.52
C PRO A 484 -36.20 14.19 -4.44
N ALA A 485 -36.82 14.44 -3.28
CA ALA A 485 -37.64 15.62 -3.05
C ALA A 485 -36.88 16.95 -3.24
N SER A 486 -35.55 16.93 -3.16
CA SER A 486 -34.66 18.08 -3.34
C SER A 486 -34.20 18.29 -4.80
N TYR A 487 -34.83 17.62 -5.76
CA TYR A 487 -34.47 17.73 -7.18
C TYR A 487 -34.86 19.11 -7.75
N LEU A 488 -33.90 19.79 -8.36
CA LEU A 488 -34.03 21.14 -8.94
C LEU A 488 -33.84 21.16 -10.46
N GLY A 489 -33.59 20.00 -11.08
CA GLY A 489 -33.32 19.89 -12.52
C GLY A 489 -34.57 20.00 -13.38
N VAL A 490 -34.39 19.83 -14.70
CA VAL A 490 -35.48 19.91 -15.67
C VAL A 490 -36.38 18.67 -15.53
N THR A 491 -37.71 18.88 -15.50
CA THR A 491 -38.73 17.81 -15.54
C THR A 491 -39.56 17.90 -16.81
N HIS A 492 -40.03 16.76 -17.33
CA HIS A 492 -40.99 16.71 -18.44
C HIS A 492 -42.44 16.68 -17.92
N ASP A 493 -43.41 16.77 -18.83
CA ASP A 493 -44.85 16.74 -18.54
C ASP A 493 -45.33 15.50 -17.75
N ASN A 494 -44.64 14.37 -17.88
CA ASN A 494 -44.92 13.16 -17.12
C ASN A 494 -44.25 13.14 -15.72
N GLY A 495 -43.45 14.18 -15.42
CA GLY A 495 -42.72 14.37 -14.17
C GLY A 495 -41.37 13.69 -14.09
N ASP A 496 -40.91 13.03 -15.16
CA ASP A 496 -39.56 12.46 -15.22
C ASP A 496 -38.51 13.56 -15.30
N GLY A 497 -37.36 13.35 -14.67
CA GLY A 497 -36.28 14.32 -14.57
C GLY A 497 -35.03 13.92 -15.37
N THR A 498 -34.21 14.89 -15.74
CA THR A 498 -32.86 14.69 -16.26
C THR A 498 -31.80 15.32 -15.34
N LEU A 499 -30.78 14.55 -15.02
CA LEU A 499 -29.60 15.02 -14.31
C LEU A 499 -28.71 15.87 -15.22
N ALA A 500 -28.79 15.68 -16.54
CA ALA A 500 -28.05 16.48 -17.51
C ALA A 500 -28.75 17.80 -17.83
N GLY A 501 -28.07 18.71 -18.54
CA GLY A 501 -28.69 19.94 -19.03
C GLY A 501 -29.78 19.70 -20.08
N ASP A 502 -29.76 18.53 -20.73
CA ASP A 502 -30.75 18.06 -21.69
C ASP A 502 -30.82 16.53 -21.64
N TRP A 503 -31.93 15.96 -22.07
CA TRP A 503 -32.18 14.52 -22.17
C TRP A 503 -31.20 13.84 -23.12
N TYR A 504 -30.82 14.54 -24.17
CA TYR A 504 -29.77 14.13 -25.10
C TYR A 504 -28.59 15.06 -24.90
N CYS A 505 -27.45 14.49 -24.54
CA CYS A 505 -26.26 15.29 -24.33
C CYS A 505 -25.02 14.54 -24.80
N ASN A 506 -23.97 15.30 -25.08
CA ASN A 506 -22.65 14.73 -25.29
C ASN A 506 -21.83 14.92 -24.01
N ALA A 507 -21.36 13.81 -23.43
CA ALA A 507 -20.42 13.87 -22.31
C ALA A 507 -19.16 14.62 -22.75
N LYS A 508 -18.67 15.54 -21.91
CA LYS A 508 -17.33 16.12 -22.13
C LYS A 508 -16.24 15.09 -21.86
N GLU A 509 -16.44 14.28 -20.83
CA GLU A 509 -15.51 13.27 -20.35
C GLU A 509 -16.30 12.07 -19.78
N ILE A 510 -15.77 10.86 -19.95
CA ILE A 510 -16.31 9.63 -19.35
C ILE A 510 -15.16 8.94 -18.61
N ALA A 511 -15.31 8.76 -17.30
CA ALA A 511 -14.38 8.01 -16.47
C ALA A 511 -15.04 6.71 -15.98
N ILE A 512 -14.30 5.61 -16.00
CA ILE A 512 -14.75 4.28 -15.57
C ILE A 512 -13.93 3.88 -14.34
N TYR A 513 -14.61 3.61 -13.23
CA TYR A 513 -14.00 3.25 -11.95
C TYR A 513 -14.32 1.79 -11.60
N HIS A 514 -13.33 1.04 -11.12
CA HIS A 514 -13.53 -0.28 -10.55
C HIS A 514 -13.43 -0.20 -9.02
N VAL A 515 -14.48 -0.61 -8.32
CA VAL A 515 -14.49 -0.66 -6.85
C VAL A 515 -13.95 -2.03 -6.42
N LYS A 516 -12.72 -2.07 -5.89
CA LYS A 516 -12.20 -3.27 -5.21
C LYS A 516 -12.94 -3.39 -3.86
N SER A 517 -13.68 -4.47 -3.64
CA SER A 517 -14.22 -4.79 -2.31
C SER A 517 -13.05 -5.24 -1.43
N GLY A 518 -12.80 -4.50 -0.35
CA GLY A 518 -11.84 -4.87 0.69
C GLY A 518 -12.27 -6.08 1.49
#